data_AF-A0A6N8XUJ0-F1
#
_entry.id   AF-A0A6N8XUJ0-F1
#
_cell.length_a   1.000
_cell.length_b   1.000
_cell.length_c   1.000
_cell.angle_alpha   90.00
_cell.angle_beta   90.00
_cell.angle_gamma   90.00
#
_symmetry.space_group_name_H-M   'P 1'
#
loop_
_entity.id
_entity.type
_entity.pdbx_description
1 polymer ?
#
loop_
_entity_poly.entity_id
_entity_poly.type
_entity_poly.pdbx_seq_one_letter_code
_entity_poly.pdbx_strand_id
1 'polypeptide(L)'
;MLRAANLLLVGSLLALSVAVAVNLATGAEASDWPDWVGYPVYAGIVLAHAVYVWLGLSAKAELGSCLLETTKTTAMIFTILIGAILLNKFLTLGGLAAALGTSVEDLGAGPLVTIAVILLIYFVLGCALDALAMILLTIPIFFPIVQQLGFDPIWFGVIVVMVVELGLITPPVGMNVFIIKGMAPDVPLSRIYSGVLPFVVAEVLLIVLLVAVPELATWLPGTME
;
A
#
# COMPACT_ATOMS: atom_id res chain seq x y z
N MET A 1 -0.19 -34.30 -2.79
CA MET A 1 0.91 -33.84 -3.68
C MET A 1 0.64 -32.45 -4.26
N LEU A 2 -0.53 -32.17 -4.88
CA LEU A 2 -0.88 -30.82 -5.38
C LEU A 2 -0.82 -29.69 -4.32
N ARG A 3 -1.19 -29.96 -3.06
CA ARG A 3 -1.14 -28.95 -1.98
C ARG A 3 0.28 -28.49 -1.61
N ALA A 4 1.27 -29.38 -1.71
CA ALA A 4 2.67 -29.05 -1.42
C ALA A 4 3.32 -28.28 -2.57
N ALA A 5 2.97 -28.61 -3.81
CA ALA A 5 3.37 -27.88 -5.01
C ALA A 5 2.82 -26.45 -5.02
N ASN A 6 1.53 -26.27 -4.67
CA ASN A 6 0.95 -24.94 -4.51
C ASN A 6 1.61 -24.14 -3.38
N LEU A 7 1.95 -24.77 -2.25
CA LEU A 7 2.64 -24.08 -1.15
C LEU A 7 4.03 -23.58 -1.56
N LEU A 8 4.77 -24.38 -2.34
CA LEU A 8 6.09 -24.01 -2.85
C LEU A 8 6.01 -22.91 -3.93
N LEU A 9 5.02 -22.98 -4.83
CA LEU A 9 4.74 -21.95 -5.84
C LEU A 9 4.36 -20.62 -5.19
N VAL A 10 3.46 -20.65 -4.21
CA VAL A 10 3.06 -19.46 -3.44
C VAL A 10 4.26 -18.90 -2.67
N GLY A 11 5.08 -19.77 -2.06
CA GLY A 11 6.32 -19.35 -1.38
C GLY A 11 7.31 -18.66 -2.32
N SER A 12 7.45 -19.15 -3.55
CA SER A 12 8.31 -18.50 -4.56
C SER A 12 7.76 -17.19 -5.11
N LEU A 13 6.44 -17.10 -5.30
CA LEU A 13 5.79 -15.87 -5.77
C LEU A 13 5.85 -14.77 -4.68
N LEU A 14 5.72 -15.16 -3.41
CA LEU A 14 5.93 -14.27 -2.27
C LEU A 14 7.38 -13.77 -2.23
N ALA A 15 8.38 -14.66 -2.38
CA ALA A 15 9.78 -14.26 -2.44
C ALA A 15 10.07 -13.29 -3.60
N LEU A 16 9.46 -13.52 -4.78
CA LEU A 16 9.56 -12.63 -5.93
C LEU A 16 8.89 -11.27 -5.67
N SER A 17 7.71 -11.25 -5.06
CA SER A 17 6.99 -10.01 -4.74
C SER A 17 7.72 -9.17 -3.69
N VAL A 18 8.32 -9.81 -2.68
CA VAL A 18 9.17 -9.15 -1.67
C VAL A 18 10.41 -8.56 -2.34
N ALA A 19 11.05 -9.29 -3.26
CA ALA A 19 12.19 -8.78 -4.01
C ALA A 19 11.84 -7.55 -4.86
N VAL A 20 10.73 -7.61 -5.59
CA VAL A 20 10.27 -6.49 -6.43
C VAL A 20 9.90 -5.28 -5.57
N ALA A 21 9.24 -5.48 -4.43
CA ALA A 21 8.90 -4.42 -3.49
C ALA A 21 10.15 -3.77 -2.88
N VAL A 22 11.17 -4.56 -2.51
CA VAL A 22 12.45 -4.05 -2.01
C VAL A 22 13.19 -3.24 -3.09
N ASN A 23 13.16 -3.69 -4.35
CA ASN A 23 13.80 -3.00 -5.46
C ASN A 23 13.14 -1.63 -5.74
N LEU A 24 11.80 -1.61 -5.71
CA LEU A 24 11.01 -0.38 -5.89
C LEU A 24 11.18 0.62 -4.73
N ALA A 25 11.30 0.13 -3.49
CA ALA A 25 11.42 0.97 -2.31
C ALA A 25 12.82 1.58 -2.12
N THR A 26 13.86 0.89 -2.58
CA THR A 26 15.25 1.32 -2.39
C THR A 26 15.84 2.03 -3.61
N GLY A 27 15.25 1.85 -4.80
CA GLY A 27 15.86 2.30 -6.06
C GLY A 27 17.22 1.66 -6.34
N ALA A 28 17.61 0.66 -5.53
CA ALA A 28 18.89 0.01 -5.56
C ALA A 28 18.86 -1.11 -6.61
N GLU A 29 19.83 -1.07 -7.52
CA GLU A 29 20.02 -2.16 -8.47
C GLU A 29 20.28 -3.45 -7.69
N ALA A 30 19.88 -4.60 -8.25
CA ALA A 30 19.98 -5.88 -7.54
C ALA A 30 21.44 -6.30 -7.21
N SER A 31 22.42 -5.55 -7.72
CA SER A 31 23.85 -5.61 -7.38
C SER A 31 24.22 -4.92 -6.07
N ASP A 32 23.40 -3.99 -5.59
CA ASP A 32 23.68 -3.15 -4.40
C ASP A 32 23.06 -3.72 -3.12
N TRP A 33 22.41 -4.88 -3.22
CA TRP A 33 21.68 -5.46 -2.09
C TRP A 33 22.63 -6.11 -1.09
N PRO A 34 22.40 -5.91 0.22
CA PRO A 34 23.12 -6.64 1.24
C PRO A 34 23.00 -8.16 1.04
N ASP A 35 24.11 -8.88 1.18
CA ASP A 35 24.20 -10.32 0.91
C ASP A 35 23.12 -11.15 1.63
N TRP A 36 22.75 -10.75 2.85
CA TRP A 36 21.72 -11.42 3.66
C TRP A 36 20.28 -11.20 3.15
N VAL A 37 20.08 -10.28 2.20
CA VAL A 37 18.82 -10.04 1.45
C VAL A 37 18.92 -10.60 0.03
N GLY A 38 20.06 -10.40 -0.63
CA GLY A 38 20.30 -10.84 -2.01
C GLY A 38 20.25 -12.37 -2.17
N TYR A 39 21.07 -13.11 -1.41
CA TYR A 39 21.17 -14.57 -1.57
C TYR A 39 19.85 -15.33 -1.33
N PRO A 40 19.03 -15.01 -0.30
CA PRO A 40 17.73 -15.66 -0.12
C PRO A 40 16.76 -15.41 -1.28
N VAL A 41 16.78 -14.22 -1.86
CA VAL A 41 15.91 -13.85 -2.98
C VAL A 41 16.31 -14.60 -4.25
N TYR A 42 17.60 -14.58 -4.61
CA TYR A 42 18.10 -15.31 -5.77
C TYR A 42 17.88 -16.82 -5.61
N ALA A 43 18.11 -17.36 -4.41
CA ALA A 43 17.82 -18.76 -4.10
C ALA A 43 16.32 -19.07 -4.26
N GLY A 44 15.43 -18.19 -3.80
CA GLY A 44 13.98 -18.34 -3.96
C GLY A 44 13.53 -18.39 -5.42
N ILE A 45 14.08 -17.51 -6.27
CA ILE A 45 13.78 -17.47 -7.72
C ILE A 45 14.29 -18.72 -8.44
N VAL A 46 15.52 -19.16 -8.13
CA VAL A 46 16.10 -20.38 -8.73
C VAL A 46 15.32 -21.62 -8.31
N LEU A 47 14.92 -21.71 -7.04
CA LEU A 47 14.15 -22.83 -6.51
C LEU A 47 12.73 -22.86 -7.11
N ALA A 48 12.10 -21.69 -7.29
CA ALA A 48 10.84 -21.55 -8.01
C ALA A 48 10.92 -22.12 -9.43
N HIS A 49 11.97 -21.75 -10.16
CA HIS A 49 12.19 -22.16 -11.53
C HIS A 49 12.49 -23.66 -11.63
N ALA A 50 13.31 -24.19 -10.71
CA ALA A 50 13.60 -25.62 -10.61
C ALA A 50 12.33 -26.45 -10.31
N VAL A 51 11.48 -25.99 -9.39
CA VAL A 51 10.20 -26.64 -9.06
C VAL A 51 9.23 -26.55 -10.25
N TYR A 52 9.16 -25.41 -10.94
CA TYR A 52 8.31 -25.20 -12.11
C TYR A 52 8.67 -26.14 -13.26
N VAL A 53 9.97 -26.34 -13.51
CA VAL A 53 10.50 -27.30 -14.50
C VAL A 53 10.25 -28.75 -14.06
N TRP A 54 10.43 -29.06 -12.78
CA TRP A 54 10.22 -30.41 -12.23
C TRP A 54 8.75 -30.84 -12.24
N LEU A 55 7.81 -29.90 -12.18
CA LEU A 55 6.37 -30.14 -12.26
C LEU A 55 5.85 -30.35 -13.70
N GLY A 56 6.69 -30.22 -14.73
CA GLY A 56 6.30 -30.45 -16.13
C GLY A 56 5.30 -29.43 -16.68
N LEU A 57 5.15 -28.27 -16.02
CA LEU A 57 4.28 -27.18 -16.46
C LEU A 57 4.87 -26.54 -17.72
N SER A 58 4.15 -26.61 -18.84
CA SER A 58 4.65 -26.17 -20.14
C SER A 58 4.70 -24.63 -20.22
N ALA A 59 5.89 -24.06 -20.06
CA ALA A 59 6.15 -22.63 -19.84
C ALA A 59 5.70 -21.66 -20.97
N LYS A 60 5.46 -22.13 -22.19
CA LYS A 60 5.31 -21.21 -23.34
C LYS A 60 3.92 -20.56 -23.45
N ALA A 61 2.86 -21.22 -22.99
CA ALA A 61 1.50 -20.69 -23.06
C ALA A 61 1.16 -19.83 -21.82
N GLU A 62 1.56 -20.25 -20.62
CA GLU A 62 1.20 -19.57 -19.38
C GLU A 62 2.10 -18.36 -19.04
N LEU A 63 3.38 -18.37 -19.44
CA LEU A 63 4.26 -17.23 -19.20
C LEU A 63 3.77 -15.97 -19.94
N GLY A 64 3.28 -16.14 -21.17
CA GLY A 64 2.72 -15.04 -21.96
C GLY A 64 1.48 -14.43 -21.31
N SER A 65 0.58 -15.25 -20.77
CA SER A 65 -0.62 -14.75 -20.06
C SER A 65 -0.26 -14.04 -18.76
N CYS A 66 0.66 -14.58 -17.95
CA CYS A 66 1.07 -13.96 -16.69
C CYS A 66 1.80 -12.62 -16.92
N LEU A 67 2.67 -12.54 -17.93
CA LEU A 67 3.33 -11.28 -18.31
C LEU A 67 2.33 -10.25 -18.81
N LEU A 68 1.35 -10.66 -19.63
CA LEU A 68 0.31 -9.76 -20.12
C LEU A 68 -0.56 -9.23 -18.97
N GLU A 69 -0.97 -10.07 -18.03
CA GLU A 69 -1.79 -9.70 -16.88
C GLU A 69 -1.04 -8.76 -15.92
N THR A 70 0.23 -9.06 -15.65
CA THR A 70 1.12 -8.17 -14.89
C THR A 70 1.27 -6.84 -15.60
N THR A 71 1.54 -6.84 -16.91
CA THR A 71 1.69 -5.61 -17.71
C THR A 71 0.42 -4.76 -17.71
N LYS A 72 -0.77 -5.38 -17.79
CA LYS A 72 -2.05 -4.65 -17.71
C LYS A 72 -2.21 -3.96 -16.37
N THR A 73 -1.92 -4.66 -15.28
CA THR A 73 -2.02 -4.11 -13.91
C THR A 73 -1.03 -2.95 -13.74
N THR A 74 0.23 -3.17 -14.13
CA THR A 74 1.26 -2.14 -14.09
C THR A 74 0.91 -0.92 -14.97
N ALA A 75 0.37 -1.14 -16.17
CA ALA A 75 -0.06 -0.08 -17.07
C ALA A 75 -1.21 0.77 -16.50
N MET A 76 -2.17 0.15 -15.80
CA MET A 76 -3.21 0.90 -15.07
C MET A 76 -2.60 1.80 -13.99
N ILE A 77 -1.66 1.28 -13.19
CA ILE A 77 -0.97 2.06 -12.14
C ILE A 77 -0.21 3.24 -12.75
N PHE A 78 0.59 3.01 -13.79
CA PHE A 78 1.31 4.09 -14.47
C PHE A 78 0.39 5.13 -15.10
N THR A 79 -0.77 4.72 -15.64
CA THR A 79 -1.75 5.65 -16.20
C THR A 79 -2.32 6.57 -15.12
N ILE A 80 -2.64 6.02 -13.95
CA ILE A 80 -3.09 6.81 -12.79
C ILE A 80 -1.98 7.76 -12.32
N LEU A 81 -0.74 7.28 -12.25
CA LEU A 81 0.42 8.08 -11.83
C LEU A 81 0.66 9.26 -12.76
N ILE A 82 0.59 9.06 -14.08
CA ILE A 82 0.69 10.15 -15.07
C ILE A 82 -0.44 11.17 -14.84
N GLY A 83 -1.67 10.70 -14.64
CA GLY A 83 -2.82 11.55 -14.34
C GLY A 83 -2.64 12.34 -13.05
N ALA A 84 -2.10 11.72 -12.00
CA ALA A 84 -1.82 12.35 -10.71
C ALA A 84 -0.74 13.44 -10.82
N ILE A 85 0.34 13.22 -11.58
CA ILE A 85 1.37 14.24 -11.81
C ILE A 85 0.78 15.44 -12.57
N LEU A 86 -0.02 15.18 -13.61
CA LEU A 86 -0.70 16.26 -14.34
C LEU A 86 -1.67 17.02 -13.42
N LEU A 87 -2.47 16.32 -12.63
CA LEU A 87 -3.38 16.91 -11.65
C LEU A 87 -2.62 17.78 -10.65
N ASN A 88 -1.53 17.28 -10.06
CA ASN A 88 -0.68 18.05 -9.13
C ASN A 88 -0.22 19.37 -9.75
N LYS A 89 0.21 19.35 -11.01
CA LYS A 89 0.64 20.54 -11.73
C LYS A 89 -0.51 21.53 -11.93
N PHE A 90 -1.71 21.05 -12.31
CA PHE A 90 -2.91 21.88 -12.42
C PHE A 90 -3.31 22.50 -11.07
N LEU A 91 -3.28 21.72 -9.99
CA LEU A 91 -3.63 22.19 -8.64
C LEU A 91 -2.65 23.23 -8.12
N THR A 92 -1.36 23.04 -8.38
CA THR A 92 -0.29 23.96 -7.99
C THR A 92 -0.39 25.27 -8.76
N LEU A 93 -0.59 25.20 -10.10
CA LEU A 93 -0.76 26.40 -10.93
C LEU A 93 -2.07 27.14 -10.64
N GLY A 94 -3.14 26.41 -10.35
CA GLY A 94 -4.45 26.97 -9.99
C GLY A 94 -4.52 27.52 -8.56
N GLY A 95 -3.49 27.30 -7.74
CA GLY A 95 -3.44 27.76 -6.35
C GLY A 95 -4.47 27.09 -5.43
N LEU A 96 -5.08 25.97 -5.83
CA LEU A 96 -6.15 25.33 -5.07
C LEU A 96 -5.66 24.86 -3.69
N ALA A 97 -4.44 24.30 -3.62
CA ALA A 97 -3.86 23.84 -2.36
C ALA A 97 -3.66 24.98 -1.35
N ALA A 98 -3.27 26.17 -1.82
CA ALA A 98 -3.15 27.36 -0.98
C ALA A 98 -4.53 27.86 -0.54
N ALA A 99 -5.49 27.94 -1.47
CA ALA A 99 -6.86 28.36 -1.16
C ALA A 99 -7.58 27.42 -0.17
N LEU A 100 -7.34 26.11 -0.25
CA LEU A 100 -7.85 25.14 0.71
C LEU A 100 -7.18 25.30 2.08
N GLY A 101 -5.87 25.56 2.11
CA GLY A 101 -5.14 25.88 3.35
C GLY A 101 -5.74 27.08 4.07
N THR A 102 -5.93 28.20 3.36
CA THR A 102 -6.54 29.41 3.94
C THR A 102 -8.00 29.20 4.35
N SER A 103 -8.78 28.43 3.58
CA SER A 103 -10.18 28.12 3.93
C SER A 103 -10.29 27.32 5.23
N VAL A 104 -9.31 26.45 5.49
CA VAL A 104 -9.23 25.68 6.73
C VAL A 104 -8.79 26.55 7.92
N GLU A 105 -7.86 27.48 7.70
CA GLU A 105 -7.45 28.47 8.71
C GLU A 105 -8.62 29.41 9.07
N ASP A 106 -9.38 29.86 8.07
CA ASP A 106 -10.56 30.73 8.24
C ASP A 106 -11.69 30.06 9.03
N LEU A 107 -11.80 28.73 8.96
CA LEU A 107 -12.74 27.94 9.76
C LEU A 107 -12.36 27.89 11.25
N GLY A 108 -11.18 28.38 11.64
CA GLY A 108 -10.66 28.29 13.00
C GLY A 108 -10.45 26.84 13.47
N ALA A 109 -10.44 25.89 12.53
CA ALA A 109 -10.17 24.50 12.81
C ALA A 109 -8.68 24.36 13.15
N GLY A 110 -8.36 24.06 14.41
CA GLY A 110 -6.97 23.85 14.81
C GLY A 110 -6.28 22.77 13.97
N PRO A 111 -4.94 22.77 13.85
CA PRO A 111 -4.19 21.84 12.99
C PRO A 111 -4.57 20.36 13.18
N LEU A 112 -4.87 19.96 14.42
CA LEU A 112 -5.29 18.60 14.78
C LEU A 112 -6.67 18.23 14.23
N VAL A 113 -7.60 19.18 14.17
CA VAL A 113 -8.95 18.97 13.63
C VAL A 113 -8.88 18.76 12.13
N THR A 114 -8.04 19.55 11.43
CA THR A 114 -7.82 19.38 10.00
C THR A 114 -7.26 18.01 9.67
N ILE A 115 -6.23 17.56 10.40
CA ILE A 115 -5.69 16.22 10.22
C ILE A 115 -6.77 15.16 10.48
N ALA A 116 -7.55 15.28 11.56
CA ALA A 116 -8.63 14.32 11.84
C ALA A 116 -9.66 14.24 10.70
N VAL A 117 -10.02 15.36 10.09
CA VAL A 117 -10.91 15.40 8.93
C VAL A 117 -10.26 14.75 7.71
N ILE A 118 -8.98 15.03 7.43
CA ILE A 118 -8.24 14.39 6.34
C ILE A 118 -8.22 12.87 6.56
N LEU A 119 -7.85 12.40 7.75
CA LEU A 119 -7.82 10.96 8.06
C LEU A 119 -9.20 10.31 7.93
N LEU A 120 -10.26 11.00 8.33
CA LEU A 120 -11.63 10.50 8.14
C LEU A 120 -11.98 10.36 6.65
N ILE A 121 -11.62 11.35 5.83
CA ILE A 121 -11.78 11.27 4.36
C ILE A 121 -10.98 10.09 3.82
N TYR A 122 -9.74 9.90 4.26
CA TYR A 122 -8.90 8.77 3.85
C TYR A 122 -9.54 7.43 4.22
N PHE A 123 -10.07 7.29 5.43
CA PHE A 123 -10.75 6.08 5.87
C PHE A 123 -11.99 5.76 5.01
N VAL A 124 -12.82 6.76 4.73
CA VAL A 124 -14.03 6.60 3.90
C VAL A 124 -13.67 6.25 2.45
N LEU A 125 -12.66 6.90 1.88
CA LEU A 125 -12.19 6.58 0.52
C LEU A 125 -11.53 5.20 0.46
N GLY A 126 -10.72 4.84 1.45
CA GLY A 126 -10.02 3.54 1.52
C GLY A 126 -10.97 2.36 1.66
N CYS A 127 -12.18 2.60 2.17
CA CYS A 127 -13.26 1.63 2.18
C CYS A 127 -13.83 1.31 0.79
N ALA A 128 -13.59 2.14 -0.24
CA ALA A 128 -14.21 2.02 -1.56
C ALA A 128 -13.20 1.90 -2.72
N LEU A 129 -12.04 2.54 -2.60
CA LEU A 129 -11.00 2.59 -3.61
C LEU A 129 -9.81 1.69 -3.23
N ASP A 130 -9.10 1.21 -4.25
CA ASP A 130 -7.82 0.53 -4.07
C ASP A 130 -6.75 1.47 -3.50
N ALA A 131 -5.85 0.93 -2.66
CA ALA A 131 -4.89 1.71 -1.88
C ALA A 131 -3.97 2.57 -2.77
N LEU A 132 -3.37 1.98 -3.81
CA LEU A 132 -2.43 2.69 -4.68
C LEU A 132 -3.15 3.78 -5.48
N ALA A 133 -4.31 3.46 -6.06
CA ALA A 133 -5.09 4.41 -6.84
C ALA A 133 -5.50 5.63 -6.00
N MET A 134 -5.93 5.38 -4.76
CA MET A 134 -6.32 6.41 -3.82
C MET A 134 -5.14 7.30 -3.45
N ILE A 135 -4.03 6.73 -2.97
CA ILE A 135 -2.84 7.48 -2.53
C ILE A 135 -2.31 8.37 -3.66
N LEU A 136 -2.17 7.83 -4.87
CA LEU A 136 -1.66 8.59 -6.02
C LEU A 136 -2.57 9.78 -6.37
N LEU A 137 -3.89 9.62 -6.23
CA LEU A 137 -4.85 10.69 -6.51
C LEU A 137 -4.87 11.76 -5.40
N THR A 138 -4.82 11.36 -4.13
CA THR A 138 -5.09 12.24 -3.00
C THR A 138 -3.85 12.94 -2.45
N ILE A 139 -2.66 12.34 -2.55
CA ILE A 139 -1.41 12.96 -2.08
C ILE A 139 -1.18 14.36 -2.68
N PRO A 140 -1.32 14.56 -4.01
CA PRO A 140 -1.17 15.88 -4.63
C PRO A 140 -2.02 17.00 -4.00
N ILE A 141 -3.14 16.64 -3.38
CA ILE A 141 -4.10 17.57 -2.79
C ILE A 141 -3.76 17.82 -1.32
N PHE A 142 -3.58 16.76 -0.53
CA PHE A 142 -3.45 16.87 0.92
C PHE A 142 -2.01 17.17 1.39
N PHE A 143 -1.00 16.67 0.69
CA PHE A 143 0.40 16.90 1.03
C PHE A 143 0.76 18.39 1.24
N PRO A 144 0.44 19.31 0.30
CA PRO A 144 0.75 20.73 0.50
C PRO A 144 -0.03 21.37 1.66
N ILE A 145 -1.21 20.86 2.02
CA ILE A 145 -2.00 21.37 3.16
C ILE A 145 -1.32 20.97 4.48
N VAL A 146 -0.89 19.70 4.58
CA VAL A 146 -0.20 19.16 5.75
C VAL A 146 1.12 19.87 5.99
N GLN A 147 1.89 20.15 4.94
CA GLN A 147 3.14 20.92 5.04
C GLN A 147 2.91 22.37 5.50
N GLN A 148 1.86 23.04 5.03
CA GLN A 148 1.50 24.40 5.47
C GLN A 148 1.15 24.43 6.96
N LEU A 149 0.49 23.38 7.47
CA LEU A 149 0.17 23.23 8.88
C LEU A 149 1.39 22.88 9.76
N GLY A 150 2.58 22.65 9.17
CA GLY A 150 3.82 22.35 9.89
C GLY A 150 3.96 20.91 10.37
N PHE A 151 3.16 19.98 9.82
CA PHE A 151 3.32 18.55 10.14
C PHE A 151 4.43 17.91 9.33
N ASP A 152 5.06 16.91 9.93
CA ASP A 152 6.10 16.12 9.28
C ASP A 152 5.51 15.27 8.12
N PRO A 153 6.09 15.35 6.90
CA PRO A 153 5.59 14.60 5.75
C PRO A 153 5.70 13.07 5.89
N ILE A 154 6.73 12.59 6.58
CA ILE A 154 6.95 11.15 6.80
C ILE A 154 5.88 10.62 7.75
N TRP A 155 5.66 11.33 8.86
CA TRP A 155 4.59 11.00 9.80
C TRP A 155 3.22 10.94 9.11
N PHE A 156 2.92 11.93 8.26
CA PHE A 156 1.68 11.94 7.50
C PHE A 156 1.57 10.75 6.54
N GLY A 157 2.65 10.45 5.80
CA GLY A 157 2.69 9.30 4.89
C GLY A 157 2.44 7.97 5.61
N VAL A 158 3.08 7.76 6.77
CA VAL A 158 2.88 6.56 7.58
C VAL A 158 1.44 6.43 8.02
N ILE A 159 0.84 7.50 8.57
CA ILE A 159 -0.56 7.44 9.03
C ILE A 159 -1.52 7.22 7.87
N VAL A 160 -1.30 7.87 6.73
CA VAL A 160 -2.15 7.68 5.54
C VAL A 160 -2.12 6.24 5.08
N VAL A 161 -0.94 5.62 4.98
CA VAL A 161 -0.82 4.20 4.60
C VAL A 161 -1.57 3.31 5.58
N MET A 162 -1.38 3.52 6.89
CA MET A 162 -2.08 2.76 7.94
C MET A 162 -3.61 2.91 7.85
N VAL A 163 -4.12 4.13 7.63
CA VAL A 163 -5.58 4.36 7.51
C VAL A 163 -6.16 3.73 6.25
N VAL A 164 -5.39 3.70 5.16
CA VAL A 164 -5.81 3.07 3.91
C VAL A 164 -5.83 1.55 4.05
N GLU A 165 -4.81 0.94 4.66
CA GLU A 165 -4.79 -0.50 4.96
C GLU A 165 -5.97 -0.90 5.87
N LEU A 166 -6.27 -0.09 6.88
CA LEU A 166 -7.46 -0.25 7.72
C LEU A 166 -8.75 -0.24 6.88
N GLY A 167 -8.85 0.63 5.87
CA GLY A 167 -9.98 0.68 4.94
C GLY A 167 -10.17 -0.58 4.10
N LEU A 168 -9.07 -1.24 3.71
CA LEU A 168 -9.09 -2.47 2.91
C LEU A 168 -9.58 -3.71 3.66
N ILE A 169 -9.58 -3.68 4.99
CA ILE A 169 -10.00 -4.78 5.86
C ILE A 169 -11.33 -4.51 6.57
N THR A 170 -11.73 -3.25 6.70
CA THR A 170 -12.94 -2.82 7.41
C THR A 170 -14.18 -2.91 6.50
N PRO A 171 -15.37 -3.35 6.99
CA PRO A 171 -16.59 -3.34 6.19
C PRO A 171 -16.96 -1.90 5.79
N PRO A 172 -17.06 -1.57 4.49
CA PRO A 172 -18.18 -1.93 3.62
C PRO A 172 -17.81 -2.65 2.31
N VAL A 173 -16.59 -2.45 1.78
CA VAL A 173 -16.04 -3.27 0.68
C VAL A 173 -15.02 -4.25 1.24
N GLY A 174 -14.06 -3.85 2.08
CA GLY A 174 -13.11 -4.79 2.70
C GLY A 174 -12.49 -5.75 1.68
N MET A 175 -11.90 -5.21 0.60
CA MET A 175 -11.47 -5.96 -0.59
C MET A 175 -10.63 -7.20 -0.23
N ASN A 176 -9.76 -7.09 0.78
CA ASN A 176 -8.96 -8.21 1.28
C ASN A 176 -9.83 -9.34 1.85
N VAL A 177 -10.90 -9.01 2.58
CA VAL A 177 -11.87 -9.96 3.13
C VAL A 177 -12.66 -10.67 2.01
N PHE A 178 -13.01 -9.95 0.93
CA PHE A 178 -13.67 -10.55 -0.23
C PHE A 178 -12.78 -11.50 -1.02
N ILE A 179 -11.49 -11.18 -1.15
CA ILE A 179 -10.52 -12.09 -1.77
C ILE A 179 -10.46 -13.41 -0.99
N ILE A 180 -10.38 -13.35 0.35
CA ILE A 180 -10.40 -14.55 1.21
C ILE A 180 -11.72 -15.32 1.06
N LYS A 181 -12.87 -14.63 0.97
CA LYS A 181 -14.16 -15.27 0.71
C LYS A 181 -14.20 -15.99 -0.64
N GLY A 182 -13.55 -15.45 -1.67
CA GLY A 182 -13.40 -16.10 -2.97
C GLY A 182 -12.56 -17.39 -2.91
N MET A 183 -11.54 -17.43 -2.05
CA MET A 183 -10.69 -18.61 -1.84
C MET A 183 -11.32 -19.66 -0.93
N ALA A 184 -12.14 -19.24 0.04
CA ALA A 184 -12.82 -20.09 1.01
C ALA A 184 -14.34 -19.88 0.98
N PRO A 185 -15.03 -20.34 -0.08
CA PRO A 185 -16.46 -20.09 -0.28
C PRO A 185 -17.35 -20.68 0.82
N ASP A 186 -16.88 -21.73 1.52
CA ASP A 186 -17.62 -22.39 2.59
C ASP A 186 -17.68 -21.59 3.90
N VAL A 187 -16.81 -20.59 4.07
CA VAL A 187 -16.75 -19.79 5.31
C VAL A 187 -17.68 -18.57 5.17
N PRO A 188 -18.63 -18.34 6.09
CA PRO A 188 -19.50 -17.17 6.02
C PRO A 188 -18.70 -15.88 6.26
N LEU A 189 -19.06 -14.82 5.54
CA LEU A 189 -18.36 -13.53 5.56
C LEU A 189 -18.28 -12.94 6.98
N SER A 190 -19.34 -13.12 7.78
CA SER A 190 -19.39 -12.69 9.19
C SER A 190 -18.29 -13.33 10.06
N ARG A 191 -17.93 -14.59 9.79
CA ARG A 191 -16.87 -15.30 10.50
C ARG A 191 -15.49 -14.79 10.11
N ILE A 192 -15.32 -14.42 8.84
CA ILE A 192 -14.07 -13.81 8.35
C ILE A 192 -13.88 -12.43 9.00
N TYR A 193 -14.92 -11.58 8.99
CA TYR A 193 -14.87 -10.28 9.66
C TYR A 193 -14.61 -10.40 11.16
N SER A 194 -15.22 -11.38 11.83
CA SER A 194 -14.96 -11.61 13.27
C SER A 194 -13.50 -12.00 13.54
N GLY A 195 -12.85 -12.69 12.60
CA GLY A 195 -11.43 -13.03 12.69
C GLY A 195 -10.49 -11.84 12.40
N VAL A 196 -10.94 -10.90 11.57
CA VAL A 196 -10.18 -9.68 11.21
C VAL A 196 -10.34 -8.56 12.24
N LEU A 197 -11.45 -8.53 12.97
CA LEU A 197 -11.74 -7.53 14.01
C LEU A 197 -10.59 -7.29 15.02
N PRO A 198 -9.91 -8.30 15.60
CA PRO A 198 -8.78 -8.05 16.51
C PRO A 198 -7.62 -7.31 15.83
N PHE A 199 -7.40 -7.53 14.53
CA PHE A 199 -6.39 -6.82 13.76
C PHE A 199 -6.79 -5.36 13.53
N VAL A 200 -8.05 -5.11 13.15
CA VAL A 200 -8.62 -3.75 13.02
C VAL A 200 -8.45 -2.97 14.32
N VAL A 201 -8.74 -3.59 15.48
CA VAL A 201 -8.57 -2.95 16.78
C VAL A 201 -7.10 -2.64 17.07
N ALA A 202 -6.19 -3.57 16.81
CA ALA A 202 -4.76 -3.35 17.00
C ALA A 202 -4.23 -2.21 16.12
N GLU A 203 -4.70 -2.14 14.88
CA GLU A 203 -4.31 -1.11 13.91
C GLU A 203 -4.83 0.27 14.31
N VAL A 204 -6.10 0.38 14.74
CA VAL A 204 -6.67 1.63 15.28
C VAL A 204 -5.89 2.09 16.51
N LEU A 205 -5.55 1.18 17.42
CA LEU A 205 -4.74 1.52 18.60
C LEU A 205 -3.35 2.04 18.21
N LEU A 206 -2.72 1.43 17.20
CA LEU A 206 -1.43 1.86 16.69
C LEU A 206 -1.51 3.24 16.03
N ILE A 207 -2.57 3.52 15.26
CA ILE A 207 -2.82 4.85 14.68
C ILE A 207 -2.98 5.90 15.79
N VAL A 208 -3.79 5.62 16.80
CA VAL A 208 -3.98 6.53 17.95
C VAL A 208 -2.65 6.76 18.69
N LEU A 209 -1.84 5.71 18.87
CA LEU A 209 -0.52 5.80 19.47
C LEU A 209 0.44 6.68 18.65
N LEU A 210 0.45 6.52 17.32
CA LEU A 210 1.28 7.32 16.40
C LEU A 210 0.84 8.78 16.34
N VAL A 211 -0.46 9.05 16.50
CA VAL A 211 -0.98 10.42 16.61
C VAL A 211 -0.57 11.05 17.95
N ALA A 212 -0.58 10.27 19.03
CA ALA A 212 -0.16 10.74 20.35
C ALA A 212 1.36 10.91 20.49
N VAL A 213 2.14 10.08 19.79
CA VAL A 213 3.61 10.06 19.83
C VAL A 213 4.17 10.04 18.40
N PRO A 214 4.24 11.21 17.72
CA PRO A 214 4.73 11.30 16.33
C PRO A 214 6.16 10.81 16.15
N GLU A 215 6.98 10.93 17.19
CA GLU A 215 8.38 10.49 17.23
C GLU A 215 8.52 9.01 16.89
N LEU A 216 7.52 8.15 17.14
CA LEU A 216 7.59 6.74 16.76
C LEU A 216 7.67 6.53 15.24
N ALA A 217 7.06 7.41 14.43
CA ALA A 217 7.15 7.36 12.98
C ALA A 217 8.46 7.96 12.44
N THR A 218 8.97 9.00 13.10
CA THR A 218 10.09 9.81 12.60
C THR A 218 11.43 9.45 13.23
N TRP A 219 11.44 8.68 14.32
CA TRP A 219 12.66 8.30 15.05
C TRP A 219 13.63 7.50 14.17
N LEU A 220 13.14 6.48 13.47
CA LEU A 220 14.01 5.64 12.64
C LEU A 220 14.62 6.45 11.47
N PRO A 221 13.84 7.20 10.66
CA PRO A 221 14.38 8.11 9.65
C PRO A 221 15.37 9.13 10.22
N GLY A 222 15.06 9.75 11.37
CA GLY A 222 15.92 10.76 12.00
C GLY A 222 17.23 10.22 12.59
N THR A 223 17.42 8.90 12.65
CA THR A 223 18.71 8.27 13.03
C THR A 223 19.54 7.81 11.83
N MET A 224 18.98 7.87 10.61
CA MET A 224 19.65 7.50 9.37
C MET A 224 20.27 8.70 8.62
N GLU A 225 19.98 9.92 9.09
CA GLU A 225 20.69 11.16 8.71
C GLU A 225 21.93 11.40 9.59
#